data_AF-A0A2U3LVH0-F1
#
_entry.id   AF-A0A2U3LVH0-F1
#
_cell.length_a   1.000
_cell.length_b   1.000
_cell.length_c   1.000
_cell.angle_alpha   90.00
_cell.angle_beta   90.00
_cell.angle_gamma   90.00
#
_symmetry.space_group_name_H-M   'P 1'
#
loop_
_entity.id
_entity.type
_entity.pdbx_description
1 polymer ?
#
loop_
_entity_poly.entity_id
_entity_poly.type
_entity_poly.pdbx_seq_one_letter_code
_entity_poly.pdbx_strand_id
1 'polypeptide(L)'
;MVNTTWDSEKLADKIRKMKPGGGSALFDAIYTSCTNRSLIPGEPYEPRRVIIVVGDGHDNASKKTLDEVLELAQRNLVTIYGISTMAFGFANEDQDVLERLATETGGKVEYPLNKDLYKDVSGYLSNPSDAGNYALTVGTGGYASEISRGIFSAIAGIQGEVTTQYVLRYNPDVDPEVRPKVFRKIKVEVPTLPTVTIRARKGYFPNGVPGAPPSGQ
;
A
#
# COMPACT_ATOMS: atom_id res chain seq x y z
N MET A 1 -11.95 -16.61 3.80
CA MET A 1 -11.05 -15.48 4.13
C MET A 1 -10.48 -15.75 5.51
N VAL A 2 -9.19 -15.52 5.78
CA VAL A 2 -8.63 -15.67 7.14
C VAL A 2 -8.69 -14.31 7.82
N ASN A 3 -9.24 -14.24 9.03
CA ASN A 3 -9.30 -13.00 9.82
C ASN A 3 -7.92 -12.67 10.42
N THR A 4 -7.74 -11.47 10.99
CA THR A 4 -6.51 -11.05 11.67
C THR A 4 -6.10 -12.11 12.70
N THR A 5 -4.85 -12.56 12.65
CA THR A 5 -4.33 -13.62 13.52
C THR A 5 -2.82 -13.51 13.69
N TRP A 6 -2.31 -14.05 14.79
CA TRP A 6 -0.87 -14.19 15.08
C TRP A 6 -0.28 -15.50 14.54
N ASP A 7 -1.13 -16.39 14.03
CA ASP A 7 -0.76 -17.69 13.48
C ASP A 7 -0.41 -17.55 11.99
N SER A 8 0.89 -17.52 11.69
CA SER A 8 1.41 -17.36 10.33
C SER A 8 1.05 -18.55 9.42
N GLU A 9 0.90 -19.76 9.97
CA GLU A 9 0.60 -20.95 9.17
C GLU A 9 -0.81 -20.87 8.57
N LYS A 10 -1.79 -20.37 9.34
CA LYS A 10 -3.15 -20.13 8.81
C LYS A 10 -3.17 -19.20 7.61
N LEU A 11 -2.33 -18.16 7.63
CA LEU A 11 -2.20 -17.22 6.50
C LEU A 11 -1.49 -17.89 5.33
N ALA A 12 -0.37 -18.57 5.57
CA ALA A 12 0.40 -19.27 4.55
C ALA A 12 -0.43 -20.35 3.83
N ASP A 13 -1.16 -21.18 4.58
CA ASP A 13 -2.06 -22.20 4.04
C ASP A 13 -3.17 -21.60 3.19
N LYS A 14 -3.70 -20.45 3.59
CA LYS A 14 -4.73 -19.79 2.79
C LYS A 14 -4.14 -19.26 1.48
N ILE A 15 -2.95 -18.68 1.52
CA ILE A 15 -2.23 -18.19 0.34
C ILE A 15 -1.95 -19.35 -0.63
N ARG A 16 -1.43 -20.48 -0.14
CA ARG A 16 -1.16 -21.69 -0.95
C ARG A 16 -2.41 -22.22 -1.68
N LYS A 17 -3.59 -22.06 -1.07
CA LYS A 17 -4.87 -22.53 -1.62
C LYS A 17 -5.55 -21.50 -2.52
N MET A 18 -5.00 -20.29 -2.67
CA MET A 18 -5.57 -19.29 -3.58
C MET A 18 -5.37 -19.72 -5.03
N LYS A 19 -6.42 -19.54 -5.84
CA LYS A 19 -6.38 -19.77 -7.28
C LYS A 19 -6.69 -18.44 -7.97
N PRO A 20 -5.85 -17.96 -8.90
CA PRO A 20 -6.18 -16.79 -9.69
C PRO A 20 -7.37 -17.10 -10.61
N GLY A 21 -8.23 -16.13 -10.83
CA GLY A 21 -9.36 -16.24 -11.76
C GLY A 21 -10.39 -15.12 -11.60
N GLY A 22 -11.08 -14.81 -12.69
CA GLY A 22 -12.04 -13.70 -12.76
C GLY A 22 -11.39 -12.36 -13.10
N GLY A 23 -12.09 -11.26 -12.79
CA GLY A 23 -11.56 -9.89 -12.85
C GLY A 23 -10.83 -9.48 -11.56
N SER A 24 -10.33 -8.25 -11.53
CA SER A 24 -9.70 -7.65 -10.36
C SER A 24 -10.69 -6.76 -9.60
N ALA A 25 -10.96 -7.10 -8.35
CA ALA A 25 -11.83 -6.34 -7.44
C ALA A 25 -11.01 -5.76 -6.27
N LEU A 26 -9.98 -4.99 -6.61
CA LEU A 26 -9.07 -4.33 -5.68
C LEU A 26 -9.82 -3.40 -4.70
N PHE A 27 -10.72 -2.56 -5.21
CA PHE A 27 -11.45 -1.61 -4.37
C PHE A 27 -12.37 -2.34 -3.38
N ASP A 28 -13.12 -3.36 -3.83
CA ASP A 28 -13.95 -4.17 -2.93
C ASP A 28 -13.09 -4.93 -1.89
N ALA A 29 -11.88 -5.36 -2.25
CA ALA A 29 -10.95 -5.99 -1.32
C ALA A 29 -10.45 -5.01 -0.25
N ILE A 30 -10.12 -3.76 -0.61
CA ILE A 30 -9.74 -2.70 0.34
C ILE A 30 -10.93 -2.36 1.24
N TYR A 31 -12.12 -2.17 0.65
CA TYR A 31 -13.34 -1.91 1.39
C TYR A 31 -13.60 -2.97 2.45
N THR A 32 -13.55 -4.25 2.05
CA THR A 32 -13.75 -5.39 2.94
C THR A 32 -12.68 -5.48 4.02
N SER A 33 -11.44 -5.10 3.70
CA SER A 33 -10.34 -5.07 4.67
C SER A 33 -10.52 -3.97 5.72
N CYS A 34 -11.15 -2.86 5.37
CA CYS A 34 -11.46 -1.78 6.30
C CYS A 34 -12.71 -2.05 7.16
N THR A 35 -13.67 -2.87 6.70
CA THR A 35 -14.96 -3.08 7.39
C THR A 35 -15.10 -4.44 8.09
N ASN A 36 -14.55 -5.51 7.51
CA ASN A 36 -14.86 -6.89 7.91
C ASN A 36 -13.65 -7.58 8.55
N ARG A 37 -12.88 -6.85 9.36
CA ARG A 37 -11.71 -7.38 10.07
C ARG A 37 -11.84 -7.17 11.56
N SER A 38 -11.49 -8.20 12.32
CA SER A 38 -11.28 -8.04 13.76
C SER A 38 -10.04 -7.19 13.96
N LEU A 39 -10.26 -6.00 14.51
CA LEU A 39 -9.20 -5.10 14.90
C LEU A 39 -8.70 -5.49 16.27
N ILE A 40 -7.39 -5.49 16.45
CA ILE A 40 -6.78 -5.70 17.76
C ILE A 40 -7.06 -4.42 18.57
N PRO A 41 -7.76 -4.49 19.71
CA PRO A 41 -7.89 -3.34 20.59
C PRO A 41 -6.49 -3.02 21.13
N GLY A 42 -6.10 -1.75 21.05
CA GLY A 42 -4.85 -1.27 21.65
C GLY A 42 -5.16 -0.39 22.84
N GLU A 43 -4.45 -0.60 23.95
CA GLU A 43 -4.45 0.27 25.11
C GLU A 43 -3.02 0.78 25.37
N PRO A 44 -2.80 2.07 25.67
CA PRO A 44 -3.76 3.19 25.68
C PRO A 44 -4.10 3.74 24.28
N TYR A 45 -3.51 3.19 23.22
CA TYR A 45 -3.66 3.66 21.85
C TYR A 45 -3.95 2.52 20.90
N GLU A 46 -4.86 2.74 19.95
CA GLU A 46 -5.13 1.76 18.90
C GLU A 46 -3.85 1.42 18.11
N PRO A 47 -3.67 0.15 17.75
CA PRO A 47 -2.54 -0.26 16.95
C PRO A 47 -2.63 0.33 15.54
N ARG A 48 -1.48 0.47 14.90
CA ARG A 48 -1.42 0.91 13.50
C ARG A 48 -2.11 -0.12 12.61
N ARG A 49 -2.95 0.35 11.71
CA ARG A 49 -3.67 -0.48 10.75
C ARG A 49 -3.03 -0.30 9.39
N VAL A 50 -2.58 -1.41 8.82
CA VAL A 50 -1.84 -1.42 7.55
C VAL A 50 -2.52 -2.38 6.59
N ILE A 51 -2.66 -1.96 5.34
CA ILE A 51 -2.97 -2.83 4.20
C ILE A 51 -1.74 -2.87 3.30
N ILE A 52 -1.34 -4.07 2.89
CA ILE A 52 -0.33 -4.27 1.86
C ILE A 52 -1.04 -4.84 0.64
N VAL A 53 -1.01 -4.10 -0.46
CA VAL A 53 -1.54 -4.52 -1.75
C VAL A 53 -0.38 -5.07 -2.57
N VAL A 54 -0.52 -6.30 -3.07
CA VAL A 54 0.40 -6.87 -4.06
C VAL A 54 -0.36 -6.96 -5.37
N GLY A 55 0.03 -6.16 -6.36
CA GLY A 55 -0.68 -6.07 -7.64
C GLY A 55 -0.26 -4.87 -8.47
N ASP A 56 -0.90 -4.68 -9.61
CA ASP A 56 -0.61 -3.60 -10.57
C ASP A 56 -1.54 -2.39 -10.44
N GLY A 57 -2.51 -2.43 -9.51
CA GLY A 57 -3.47 -1.35 -9.29
C GLY A 57 -4.74 -1.44 -10.14
N HIS A 58 -4.83 -2.41 -11.06
CA HIS A 58 -5.98 -2.55 -11.95
C HIS A 58 -7.23 -3.00 -11.18
N ASP A 59 -8.38 -2.41 -11.55
CA ASP A 59 -9.70 -2.79 -11.03
C ASP A 59 -10.74 -2.76 -12.16
N ASN A 60 -11.47 -3.85 -12.33
CA ASN A 60 -12.53 -3.97 -13.34
C ASN A 60 -13.77 -4.73 -12.87
N ALA A 61 -13.78 -5.15 -11.60
CA ALA A 61 -14.84 -5.97 -11.03
C ALA A 61 -15.38 -5.44 -9.70
N SER A 62 -14.85 -4.32 -9.18
CA SER A 62 -15.37 -3.75 -7.94
C SER A 62 -16.69 -3.01 -8.13
N LYS A 63 -17.50 -3.02 -7.07
CA LYS A 63 -18.66 -2.13 -6.94
C LYS A 63 -18.29 -0.80 -6.31
N LYS A 64 -17.14 -0.74 -5.64
CA LYS A 64 -16.59 0.46 -5.03
C LYS A 64 -15.66 1.22 -5.96
N THR A 65 -15.64 2.53 -5.77
CA THR A 65 -14.73 3.45 -6.47
C THR A 65 -13.45 3.67 -5.67
N LEU A 66 -12.39 4.11 -6.35
CA LEU A 66 -11.13 4.52 -5.72
C LEU A 66 -11.34 5.56 -4.61
N ASP A 67 -12.19 6.57 -4.86
CA ASP A 67 -12.44 7.65 -3.89
C ASP A 67 -13.17 7.15 -2.63
N GLU A 68 -14.16 6.26 -2.79
CA GLU A 68 -14.86 5.65 -1.64
C GLU A 68 -13.90 4.87 -0.74
N VAL A 69 -12.99 4.09 -1.32
CA VAL A 69 -12.06 3.26 -0.53
C VAL A 69 -10.94 4.08 0.09
N LEU A 70 -10.50 5.15 -0.59
CA LEU A 70 -9.56 6.13 -0.04
C LEU A 70 -10.15 6.84 1.19
N GLU A 71 -11.37 7.36 1.06
CA GLU A 71 -12.07 8.01 2.17
C GLU A 71 -12.24 7.03 3.35
N LEU A 72 -12.68 5.81 3.07
CA LEU A 72 -12.87 4.78 4.10
C LEU A 72 -11.56 4.42 4.80
N ALA A 73 -10.46 4.25 4.06
CA ALA A 73 -9.15 3.97 4.61
C ALA A 73 -8.65 5.12 5.48
N GLN A 74 -8.81 6.37 5.02
CA GLN A 74 -8.44 7.57 5.78
C GLN A 74 -9.23 7.71 7.07
N ARG A 75 -10.55 7.50 7.04
CA ARG A 75 -11.41 7.51 8.23
C ARG A 75 -11.03 6.43 9.24
N ASN A 76 -10.66 5.24 8.76
CA ASN A 76 -10.21 4.13 9.61
C ASN A 76 -8.75 4.22 10.04
N LEU A 77 -8.05 5.32 9.74
CA LEU A 77 -6.62 5.49 9.99
C LEU A 77 -5.78 4.33 9.44
N VAL A 78 -6.19 3.75 8.32
CA VAL A 78 -5.45 2.70 7.62
C VAL A 78 -4.38 3.35 6.74
N THR A 79 -3.16 2.82 6.76
CA THR A 79 -2.09 3.16 5.81
C THR A 79 -1.96 2.03 4.80
N ILE A 80 -1.94 2.38 3.52
CA ILE A 80 -1.84 1.41 2.42
C ILE A 80 -0.42 1.45 1.85
N TYR A 81 0.21 0.29 1.70
CA TYR A 81 1.45 0.11 0.94
C TYR A 81 1.18 -0.74 -0.29
N GLY A 82 1.90 -0.45 -1.36
CA GLY A 82 1.86 -1.25 -2.59
C GLY A 82 3.16 -2.02 -2.80
N ILE A 83 3.06 -3.26 -3.28
CA ILE A 83 4.14 -3.97 -3.97
C ILE A 83 3.64 -4.16 -5.40
N SER A 84 4.22 -3.40 -6.32
CA SER A 84 3.79 -3.43 -7.72
C SER A 84 4.21 -4.72 -8.41
N THR A 85 3.29 -5.33 -9.15
CA THR A 85 3.58 -6.45 -10.05
C THR A 85 3.82 -6.00 -11.49
N MET A 86 3.84 -4.68 -11.75
CA MET A 86 4.12 -4.15 -13.09
C MET A 86 5.60 -4.33 -13.43
N ALA A 87 5.86 -4.93 -14.59
CA ALA A 87 7.20 -5.03 -15.14
C ALA A 87 7.60 -3.73 -15.84
N PHE A 88 8.90 -3.45 -15.89
CA PHE A 88 9.46 -2.32 -16.62
C PHE A 88 9.01 -2.30 -18.10
N GLY A 89 8.66 -1.13 -18.63
CA GLY A 89 8.28 -0.92 -20.03
C GLY A 89 6.80 -1.16 -20.35
N PHE A 90 6.01 -1.61 -19.37
CA PHE A 90 4.56 -1.72 -19.49
C PHE A 90 3.91 -0.49 -18.84
N ALA A 91 3.44 0.45 -19.65
CA ALA A 91 2.58 1.52 -19.18
C ALA A 91 1.16 0.96 -18.97
N ASN A 92 0.56 1.20 -17.81
CA ASN A 92 -0.84 0.92 -17.55
C ASN A 92 -1.53 2.26 -17.25
N GLU A 93 -2.72 2.47 -17.78
CA GLU A 93 -3.56 3.64 -17.48
C GLU A 93 -3.88 3.73 -15.97
N ASP A 94 -3.89 2.57 -15.28
CA ASP A 94 -4.17 2.47 -13.84
C ASP A 94 -2.91 2.53 -12.95
N GLN A 95 -1.73 2.82 -13.50
CA GLN A 95 -0.49 2.88 -12.73
C GLN A 95 -0.59 3.86 -11.53
N ASP A 96 -1.33 4.95 -11.71
CA ASP A 96 -1.49 5.98 -10.68
C ASP A 96 -2.44 5.56 -9.55
N VAL A 97 -3.24 4.49 -9.74
CA VAL A 97 -4.19 4.02 -8.73
C VAL A 97 -3.46 3.55 -7.47
N LEU A 98 -2.45 2.69 -7.65
CA LEU A 98 -1.69 2.13 -6.54
C LEU A 98 -0.88 3.21 -5.81
N GLU A 99 -0.31 4.16 -6.55
CA GLU A 99 0.39 5.30 -5.97
C GLU A 99 -0.55 6.23 -5.21
N ARG A 100 -1.73 6.52 -5.76
CA ARG A 100 -2.71 7.38 -5.10
C ARG A 100 -3.23 6.73 -3.81
N LEU A 101 -3.52 5.43 -3.83
CA LEU A 101 -3.87 4.66 -2.62
C LEU A 101 -2.79 4.78 -1.54
N ALA A 102 -1.53 4.58 -1.92
CA ALA A 102 -0.43 4.60 -0.98
C ALA A 102 -0.17 6.02 -0.44
N THR A 103 0.06 6.99 -1.32
CA THR A 103 0.44 8.36 -0.95
C THR A 103 -0.64 9.09 -0.17
N GLU A 104 -1.92 8.98 -0.55
CA GLU A 104 -3.00 9.69 0.15
C GLU A 104 -3.28 9.12 1.55
N THR A 105 -2.87 7.87 1.81
CA THR A 105 -2.96 7.20 3.12
C THR A 105 -1.65 7.22 3.91
N GLY A 106 -0.59 7.85 3.37
CA GLY A 106 0.71 8.05 4.01
C GLY A 106 1.69 6.88 3.87
N GLY A 107 1.43 5.92 2.98
CA GLY A 107 2.34 4.83 2.63
C GLY A 107 3.16 5.13 1.37
N LYS A 108 3.65 4.07 0.73
CA LYS A 108 4.40 4.11 -0.54
C LYS A 108 4.20 2.83 -1.35
N VAL A 109 4.60 2.88 -2.61
CA VAL A 109 4.68 1.71 -3.49
C VAL A 109 6.14 1.30 -3.68
N GLU A 110 6.43 0.01 -3.52
CA GLU A 110 7.69 -0.60 -3.92
C GLU A 110 7.53 -1.26 -5.30
N TYR A 111 8.55 -1.15 -6.14
CA TYR A 111 8.52 -1.66 -7.51
C TYR A 111 9.61 -2.72 -7.72
N PRO A 112 9.38 -3.97 -7.26
CA PRO A 112 10.39 -5.03 -7.31
C PRO A 112 10.83 -5.43 -8.73
N LEU A 113 10.08 -5.06 -9.77
CA LEU A 113 10.32 -5.44 -11.16
C LEU A 113 10.76 -4.27 -12.07
N ASN A 114 11.08 -3.11 -11.49
CA ASN A 114 11.47 -1.90 -12.23
C ASN A 114 12.98 -1.90 -12.59
N LYS A 115 13.38 -0.98 -13.48
CA LYS A 115 14.70 -0.81 -14.10
C LYS A 115 15.88 -0.84 -13.12
N ASP A 116 15.70 -0.39 -11.89
CA ASP A 116 16.77 -0.35 -10.87
C ASP A 116 17.20 -1.74 -10.41
N LEU A 117 16.35 -2.76 -10.60
CA LEU A 117 16.74 -4.17 -10.42
C LEU A 117 17.81 -4.60 -11.43
N TYR A 118 17.80 -3.99 -12.62
CA TYR A 118 18.68 -4.31 -13.73
C TYR A 118 19.84 -3.30 -13.87
N LYS A 119 19.95 -2.29 -12.98
CA LYS A 119 21.05 -1.31 -13.02
C LYS A 119 22.40 -1.95 -12.74
N ASP A 120 22.45 -2.94 -11.85
CA ASP A 120 23.68 -3.72 -11.58
C ASP A 120 23.97 -4.77 -12.67
N VAL A 121 23.01 -5.03 -13.56
CA VAL A 121 23.16 -5.84 -14.77
C VAL A 121 23.51 -4.89 -15.93
N SER A 122 24.56 -4.10 -15.72
CA SER A 122 24.95 -2.86 -16.44
C SER A 122 25.39 -3.06 -17.91
N GLY A 123 24.57 -3.64 -18.79
CA GLY A 123 24.92 -3.62 -20.21
C GLY A 123 23.96 -4.16 -21.27
N TYR A 124 22.81 -4.77 -20.94
CA TYR A 124 22.20 -5.68 -21.91
C TYR A 124 20.68 -5.54 -22.17
N LEU A 125 20.04 -4.45 -21.75
CA LEU A 125 18.60 -4.25 -21.97
C LEU A 125 18.22 -2.98 -22.77
N SER A 126 19.18 -2.18 -23.23
CA SER A 126 18.87 -0.90 -23.87
C SER A 126 18.63 -0.95 -25.38
N ASN A 127 19.05 -1.98 -26.12
CA ASN A 127 18.79 -2.06 -27.56
C ASN A 127 18.29 -3.47 -27.94
N PRO A 128 17.11 -3.61 -28.58
CA PRO A 128 16.76 -4.84 -29.27
C PRO A 128 17.67 -4.95 -30.49
N SER A 129 18.80 -5.63 -30.34
CA SER A 129 19.57 -6.08 -31.50
C SER A 129 19.15 -7.52 -31.79
N ASP A 130 18.83 -7.71 -33.06
CA ASP A 130 18.38 -8.93 -33.71
C ASP A 130 19.11 -10.18 -33.17
N ALA A 131 18.31 -11.14 -32.70
CA ALA A 131 18.70 -12.50 -32.29
C ALA A 131 19.96 -12.68 -31.40
N GLY A 132 19.74 -12.90 -30.10
CA GLY A 132 20.49 -13.96 -29.40
C GLY A 132 21.40 -13.62 -28.22
N ASN A 133 21.24 -12.48 -27.54
CA ASN A 133 21.98 -12.28 -26.28
C ASN A 133 21.11 -11.67 -25.16
N TYR A 134 20.23 -12.49 -24.60
CA TYR A 134 19.59 -12.19 -23.32
C TYR A 134 20.53 -12.62 -22.19
N ALA A 135 21.01 -11.69 -21.37
CA ALA A 135 21.86 -12.01 -20.21
C ALA A 135 21.14 -12.93 -19.20
N LEU A 136 19.81 -12.88 -19.14
CA LEU A 136 18.96 -13.77 -18.38
C LEU A 136 17.76 -14.17 -19.25
N THR A 137 17.72 -15.42 -19.68
CA THR A 137 16.55 -15.96 -20.39
C THR A 137 15.46 -16.28 -19.37
N VAL A 138 14.20 -15.91 -19.69
CA VAL A 138 13.03 -16.34 -18.92
C VAL A 138 13.08 -17.86 -18.71
N GLY A 139 12.94 -18.32 -17.47
CA GLY A 139 13.06 -19.75 -17.12
C GLY A 139 14.46 -20.25 -16.72
N THR A 140 15.47 -19.38 -16.65
CA THR A 140 16.79 -19.72 -16.08
C THR A 140 16.86 -19.45 -14.57
N GLY A 141 17.74 -20.16 -13.86
CA GLY A 141 17.96 -19.96 -12.43
C GLY A 141 18.43 -18.54 -12.07
N GLY A 142 19.23 -17.90 -12.94
CA GLY A 142 19.67 -16.51 -12.76
C GLY A 142 18.52 -15.50 -12.84
N TYR A 143 17.57 -15.70 -13.77
CA TYR A 143 16.39 -14.84 -13.91
C TYR A 143 15.48 -14.92 -12.68
N ALA A 144 15.25 -16.14 -12.18
CA ALA A 144 14.47 -16.36 -10.97
C ALA A 144 15.15 -15.75 -9.73
N SER A 145 16.48 -15.78 -9.67
CA SER A 145 17.27 -15.18 -8.57
C SER A 145 17.11 -13.66 -8.49
N GLU A 146 17.23 -12.96 -9.62
CA GLU A 146 17.09 -11.49 -9.64
C GLU A 146 15.67 -11.04 -9.30
N ILE A 147 14.64 -11.71 -9.83
CA ILE A 147 13.24 -11.42 -9.44
C ILE A 147 13.05 -11.64 -7.93
N SER A 148 13.58 -12.74 -7.40
CA SER A 148 13.50 -13.03 -5.97
C SER A 148 14.18 -11.94 -5.14
N ARG A 149 15.38 -11.49 -5.53
CA ARG A 149 16.09 -10.38 -4.89
C ARG A 149 15.28 -9.08 -4.91
N GLY A 150 14.60 -8.77 -6.01
CA GLY A 150 13.73 -7.60 -6.12
C GLY A 150 12.56 -7.66 -5.16
N ILE A 151 11.87 -8.80 -5.13
CA ILE A 151 10.76 -9.04 -4.20
C ILE A 151 11.23 -8.95 -2.75
N PHE A 152 12.37 -9.56 -2.40
CA PHE A 152 12.92 -9.47 -1.04
C PHE A 152 13.26 -8.03 -0.66
N SER A 153 13.87 -7.26 -1.56
CA SER A 153 14.17 -5.85 -1.34
C SER A 153 12.90 -5.02 -1.11
N ALA A 154 11.86 -5.24 -1.91
CA ALA A 154 10.56 -4.57 -1.74
C ALA A 154 9.90 -4.90 -0.40
N ILE A 155 9.89 -6.18 -0.01
CA ILE A 155 9.33 -6.62 1.28
C ILE A 155 10.13 -5.99 2.43
N ALA A 156 11.46 -6.02 2.36
CA ALA A 156 12.33 -5.40 3.36
C ALA A 156 12.11 -3.89 3.45
N GLY A 157 11.91 -3.22 2.31
CA GLY A 157 11.60 -1.79 2.23
C GLY A 157 10.31 -1.44 2.96
N ILE A 158 9.22 -2.18 2.72
CA ILE A 158 7.95 -2.00 3.44
C ILE A 158 8.08 -2.35 4.92
N GLN A 159 8.77 -3.45 5.27
CA GLN A 159 9.02 -3.81 6.66
C GLN A 159 9.75 -2.68 7.40
N GLY A 160 10.76 -2.08 6.76
CA GLY A 160 11.46 -0.91 7.27
C GLY A 160 10.49 0.24 7.56
N GLU A 161 9.65 0.65 6.61
CA GLU A 161 8.67 1.73 6.83
C GLU A 161 7.67 1.41 7.95
N VAL A 162 7.10 0.20 7.96
CA VAL A 162 6.10 -0.21 8.96
C VAL A 162 6.68 -0.15 10.37
N THR A 163 7.96 -0.50 10.53
CA THR A 163 8.65 -0.49 11.83
C THR A 163 9.23 0.87 12.23
N THR A 164 9.58 1.73 11.27
CA THR A 164 10.31 3.00 11.53
C THR A 164 9.44 4.26 11.55
N GLN A 165 8.12 4.12 11.46
CA GLN A 165 7.23 5.28 11.49
C GLN A 165 7.08 5.91 12.89
N TYR A 166 6.99 7.24 12.91
CA TYR A 166 6.63 8.04 14.10
C TYR A 166 5.14 8.41 14.02
N VAL A 167 4.44 8.34 15.16
CA VAL A 167 3.07 8.87 15.27
C VAL A 167 3.15 10.25 15.89
N LEU A 168 2.93 11.28 15.07
CA LEU A 168 2.76 12.65 15.53
C LEU A 168 1.27 12.91 15.74
N ARG A 169 0.93 13.56 16.86
CA ARG A 169 -0.44 13.97 17.17
C ARG A 169 -0.45 15.46 17.44
N TYR A 170 -1.54 16.10 17.08
CA TYR A 170 -1.79 17.49 17.39
C TYR A 170 -3.27 17.65 17.71
N ASN A 171 -3.60 18.63 18.55
CA ASN A 171 -4.98 19.03 18.78
C ASN A 171 -5.34 20.13 17.78
N PRO A 172 -6.27 19.90 16.84
CA PRO A 172 -6.65 20.94 15.91
C PRO A 172 -7.48 22.02 16.59
N ASP A 173 -7.34 23.27 16.15
CA ASP A 173 -8.29 24.32 16.49
C ASP A 173 -9.62 23.98 15.82
N VAL A 174 -10.65 23.70 16.62
CA VAL A 174 -11.99 23.38 16.12
C VAL A 174 -12.87 24.60 16.33
N ASP A 175 -13.29 25.23 15.23
CA ASP A 175 -14.39 26.19 15.26
C ASP A 175 -15.69 25.43 15.62
N PRO A 176 -16.39 25.81 16.72
CA PRO A 176 -17.62 25.15 17.18
C PRO A 176 -18.73 25.09 16.12
N GLU A 177 -18.73 25.96 15.11
CA GLU A 177 -19.76 26.01 14.07
C GLU A 177 -19.45 25.15 12.85
N VAL A 178 -18.21 24.61 12.74
CA VAL A 178 -17.80 23.84 11.57
C VAL A 178 -18.42 22.45 11.58
N ARG A 179 -19.19 22.16 10.52
CA ARG A 179 -19.81 20.84 10.31
C ARG A 179 -18.72 19.74 10.33
N PRO A 180 -18.86 18.69 11.15
CA PRO A 180 -17.80 17.71 11.42
C PRO A 180 -17.56 16.70 10.28
N LYS A 181 -18.02 16.98 9.06
CA LYS A 181 -17.89 16.10 7.89
C LYS A 181 -16.87 16.59 6.85
N VAL A 182 -16.19 17.71 7.09
CA VAL A 182 -15.24 18.29 6.11
C VAL A 182 -13.86 17.66 6.27
N PHE A 183 -13.28 17.19 5.16
CA PHE A 183 -11.90 16.70 5.10
C PHE A 183 -10.92 17.84 5.41
N ARG A 184 -10.00 17.61 6.34
CA ARG A 184 -8.98 18.58 6.73
C ARG A 184 -7.63 18.15 6.19
N LYS A 185 -7.02 18.98 5.36
CA LYS A 185 -5.67 18.73 4.82
C LYS A 185 -4.63 18.94 5.92
N ILE A 186 -3.58 18.13 5.90
CA ILE A 186 -2.40 18.34 6.74
C ILE A 186 -1.19 18.60 5.84
N LYS A 187 -0.29 19.46 6.31
CA LYS A 187 1.01 19.70 5.71
C LYS A 187 2.06 19.44 6.78
N VAL A 188 3.03 18.61 6.46
CA VAL A 188 4.16 18.30 7.35
C VAL A 188 5.41 18.83 6.70
N GLU A 189 6.18 19.63 7.44
CA GLU A 189 7.43 20.23 6.99
C GLU A 189 8.50 19.99 8.06
N VAL A 190 9.73 19.69 7.62
CA VAL A 190 10.89 19.52 8.50
C VAL A 190 11.98 20.47 8.01
N PRO A 191 11.92 21.77 8.34
CA PRO A 191 12.83 22.78 7.78
C PRO A 191 14.30 22.55 8.14
N THR A 192 14.56 21.83 9.24
CA THR A 192 15.90 21.58 9.78
C THR A 192 16.63 20.42 9.09
N LEU A 193 15.94 19.61 8.28
CA LEU A 193 16.51 18.44 7.60
C LEU A 193 16.07 18.43 6.12
N PRO A 194 16.78 19.12 5.21
CA PRO A 194 16.36 19.21 3.81
C PRO A 194 16.50 17.88 3.03
N THR A 195 17.26 16.91 3.55
CA THR A 195 17.53 15.63 2.88
C THR A 195 16.52 14.53 3.20
N VAL A 196 15.55 14.77 4.11
CA VAL A 196 14.55 13.74 4.44
C VAL A 196 13.38 13.76 3.47
N THR A 197 12.91 12.58 3.09
CA THR A 197 11.65 12.43 2.38
C THR A 197 10.50 12.39 3.38
N ILE A 198 9.63 13.39 3.35
CA ILE A 198 8.45 13.44 4.23
C ILE A 198 7.33 12.64 3.57
N ARG A 199 6.81 11.64 4.29
CA ARG A 199 5.57 10.95 3.95
C ARG A 199 4.57 11.12 5.07
N ALA A 200 3.42 11.68 4.74
CA ALA A 200 2.33 11.92 5.66
C ALA A 200 1.01 11.66 4.94
N ARG A 201 -0.04 11.38 5.71
CA ARG A 201 -1.40 11.37 5.18
C ARG A 201 -1.70 12.73 4.55
N LYS A 202 -2.53 12.76 3.52
CA LYS A 202 -2.97 14.02 2.90
C LYS A 202 -3.83 14.87 3.84
N GLY A 203 -4.46 14.23 4.81
CA GLY A 203 -5.38 14.85 5.75
C GLY A 203 -6.08 13.84 6.65
N TYR A 204 -7.14 14.28 7.30
CA TYR A 204 -7.98 13.47 8.16
C TYR A 204 -9.44 13.95 8.12
N PHE A 205 -10.33 13.06 8.56
CA PHE A 205 -11.71 13.40 8.87
C PHE A 205 -11.84 13.56 10.39
N PRO A 206 -12.45 14.65 10.90
CA PRO A 206 -12.52 14.91 12.34
C PRO A 206 -13.43 13.96 13.12
N ASN A 207 -14.21 13.11 12.44
CA ASN A 207 -15.05 12.08 13.05
C ASN A 207 -14.53 10.67 12.78
N GLY A 208 -14.69 9.80 13.78
CA GLY A 208 -14.49 8.35 13.64
C GLY A 208 -15.48 7.68 12.68
N VAL A 209 -15.16 6.44 12.31
CA VAL A 209 -15.90 5.66 11.31
C VAL A 209 -17.28 5.25 11.87
N PRO A 210 -18.37 5.33 11.09
CA PRO A 210 -19.68 4.85 11.51
C PRO A 210 -19.62 3.39 11.98
N GLY A 211 -19.98 3.12 13.25
CA GLY A 211 -20.00 1.76 13.83
C GLY A 211 -19.05 1.53 15.02
N ALA A 212 -18.18 2.49 15.36
CA ALA A 212 -17.50 2.48 16.65
C ALA A 212 -18.51 2.77 17.79
N PRO A 213 -18.38 2.16 18.99
CA PRO A 213 -19.28 2.45 20.11
C PRO A 213 -19.28 3.95 20.39
N PRO A 214 -20.44 4.54 20.73
CA PRO A 214 -20.52 5.95 21.05
C PRO A 214 -19.57 6.24 22.21
N SER A 215 -18.64 7.17 22.01
CA SER A 215 -17.90 7.78 23.12
C SER A 215 -18.94 8.44 24.02
N GLY A 216 -19.09 7.91 25.23
CA GLY A 216 -20.16 8.28 26.15
C GLY A 216 -20.28 9.80 26.33
N GLN A 217 -21.52 10.26 26.18
CA GLN A 217 -22.11 11.37 26.93
C GLN A 217 -23.50 10.91 27.36
#